data_AF-A0A0Q8LMD0-F1
#
_entry.id   AF-A0A0Q8LMD0-F1
#
_cell.length_a   1.000
_cell.length_b   1.000
_cell.length_c   1.000
_cell.angle_alpha   90.00
_cell.angle_beta   90.00
_cell.angle_gamma   90.00
#
_symmetry.space_group_name_H-M   'P 1'
#
loop_
_entity.id
_entity.type
_entity.pdbx_description
1 polymer ?
#
loop_
_entity_poly.entity_id
_entity_poly.type
_entity_poly.pdbx_seq_one_letter_code
_entity_poly.pdbx_strand_id
1 'polypeptide(L)'
;MAIEHDYFGLLESGPDGSIFWSENVELGDQSVTVDLTAPDQDDVSEAALDVAAGLISSIEDIDRSARNAMVDELSDRTSEVTEYILQQQESLGDELEDLLVDISGDVHIDVIRSLQFMSMTILADEHGGSDPFAVLEYALDPDATDDVLLVNLDSEGGVLTVTSAE
;
A
#
# COMPACT_ATOMS: atom_id res chain seq x y z
N MET A 1 -27.10 0.42 7.65
CA MET A 1 -27.82 -0.35 6.62
C MET A 1 -26.82 -1.37 6.07
N ALA A 2 -27.04 -2.03 4.94
CA ALA A 2 -26.02 -2.92 4.36
C ALA A 2 -25.93 -2.71 2.86
N ILE A 3 -24.71 -2.76 2.32
CA ILE A 3 -24.43 -2.71 0.87
C ILE A 3 -24.08 -4.14 0.44
N GLU A 4 -24.71 -4.61 -0.64
CA GLU A 4 -24.36 -5.89 -1.26
C GLU A 4 -23.52 -5.59 -2.52
N HIS A 5 -22.38 -6.24 -2.65
CA HIS A 5 -21.47 -6.10 -3.80
C HIS A 5 -20.94 -7.47 -4.23
N ASP A 6 -20.76 -7.69 -5.53
CA ASP A 6 -20.34 -9.00 -6.07
C ASP A 6 -18.99 -9.48 -5.52
N TYR A 7 -18.05 -8.54 -5.31
CA TYR A 7 -16.73 -8.87 -4.77
C TYR A 7 -16.72 -8.95 -3.24
N PHE A 8 -17.26 -7.94 -2.56
CA PHE A 8 -17.15 -7.80 -1.10
C PHE A 8 -18.24 -8.55 -0.34
N GLY A 9 -19.25 -9.06 -1.04
CA GLY A 9 -20.45 -9.63 -0.43
C GLY A 9 -21.25 -8.56 0.31
N LEU A 10 -21.70 -8.89 1.53
CA LEU A 10 -22.49 -7.99 2.35
C LEU A 10 -21.59 -7.15 3.27
N LEU A 11 -21.58 -5.84 3.04
CA LEU A 11 -20.91 -4.84 3.87
C LEU A 11 -21.90 -4.26 4.88
N GLU A 12 -21.70 -4.58 6.16
CA GLU A 12 -22.52 -4.08 7.26
C GLU A 12 -21.88 -2.85 7.91
N SER A 13 -22.69 -1.81 8.14
CA SER A 13 -22.25 -0.63 8.89
C SER A 13 -22.10 -0.96 10.38
N GLY A 14 -20.97 -0.57 10.97
CA GLY A 14 -20.73 -0.60 12.41
C GLY A 14 -21.67 0.31 13.20
N PRO A 15 -21.59 0.30 14.54
CA PRO A 15 -22.47 1.11 15.40
C PRO A 15 -22.29 2.62 15.21
N ASP A 16 -21.16 3.06 14.64
CA ASP A 16 -20.84 4.46 14.36
C ASP A 16 -21.20 4.87 12.92
N GLY A 17 -21.73 3.95 12.10
CA GLY A 17 -22.04 4.19 10.68
C GLY A 17 -20.93 3.77 9.71
N SER A 18 -19.71 3.56 10.22
CA SER A 18 -18.55 3.18 9.42
C SER A 18 -18.66 1.79 8.80
N ILE A 19 -18.00 1.60 7.66
CA ILE A 19 -17.82 0.30 7.01
C ILE A 19 -16.39 -0.15 7.20
N PHE A 20 -16.22 -1.44 7.47
CA PHE A 20 -14.92 -2.10 7.49
C PHE A 20 -15.04 -3.49 6.87
N TRP A 21 -14.14 -3.81 5.95
CA TRP A 21 -13.94 -5.14 5.36
C TRP A 21 -12.44 -5.42 5.30
N SER A 22 -12.05 -6.68 5.51
CA SER A 22 -10.65 -7.09 5.50
C SER A 22 -10.51 -8.52 5.00
N GLU A 23 -9.57 -8.75 4.08
CA GLU A 23 -9.24 -10.08 3.57
C GLU A 23 -7.74 -10.18 3.25
N ASN A 24 -7.21 -11.40 3.23
CA ASN A 24 -5.86 -11.68 2.76
C ASN A 24 -5.89 -12.07 1.27
N VAL A 25 -5.10 -11.37 0.45
CA VAL A 25 -4.98 -11.59 -0.99
C VAL A 25 -3.60 -12.16 -1.31
N GLU A 26 -3.57 -13.23 -2.09
CA GLU A 26 -2.31 -13.88 -2.51
C GLU A 26 -1.60 -13.05 -3.59
N LEU A 27 -0.33 -12.74 -3.39
CA LEU A 27 0.53 -11.98 -4.32
C LEU A 27 1.85 -12.73 -4.52
N GLY A 28 1.89 -13.62 -5.50
CA GLY A 28 3.04 -14.52 -5.70
C GLY A 28 3.24 -15.42 -4.47
N ASP A 29 4.38 -15.31 -3.81
CA ASP A 29 4.71 -16.07 -2.59
C ASP A 29 4.36 -15.32 -1.28
N GLN A 30 3.75 -14.12 -1.36
CA GLN A 30 3.35 -13.33 -0.19
C GLN A 30 1.81 -13.26 -0.05
N SER A 31 1.36 -12.93 1.15
CA SER A 31 -0.05 -12.67 1.47
C SER A 31 -0.19 -11.23 1.93
N VAL A 32 -0.96 -10.42 1.21
CA VAL A 32 -1.18 -9.00 1.51
C VAL A 32 -2.52 -8.85 2.22
N THR A 33 -2.55 -8.09 3.32
CA THR A 33 -3.84 -7.74 3.95
C THR A 33 -4.47 -6.59 3.18
N VAL A 34 -5.70 -6.77 2.71
CA VAL A 34 -6.46 -5.72 2.05
C VAL A 34 -7.60 -5.31 2.94
N ASP A 35 -7.62 -4.04 3.33
CA ASP A 35 -8.67 -3.42 4.11
C ASP A 35 -9.47 -2.46 3.24
N LEU A 36 -10.78 -2.43 3.42
CA LEU A 36 -11.68 -1.43 2.86
C LEU A 36 -12.39 -0.73 4.01
N THR A 37 -12.31 0.59 4.05
CA THR A 37 -12.89 1.40 5.12
C THR A 37 -13.59 2.64 4.57
N ALA A 38 -14.64 3.06 5.27
CA ALA A 38 -15.30 4.34 5.07
C ALA A 38 -15.91 4.84 6.40
N PRO A 39 -15.86 6.14 6.70
CA PRO A 39 -16.42 6.70 7.93
C PRO A 39 -17.95 6.61 7.96
N ASP A 40 -18.61 6.73 6.82
CA ASP A 40 -20.05 6.65 6.69
C ASP A 40 -20.42 5.78 5.47
N GLN A 41 -21.42 4.91 5.65
CA GLN A 41 -21.91 4.01 4.61
C GLN A 41 -22.59 4.77 3.47
N ASP A 42 -23.23 5.90 3.74
CA ASP A 42 -23.99 6.65 2.75
C ASP A 42 -23.07 7.37 1.74
N ASP A 43 -21.77 7.51 2.06
CA ASP A 43 -20.78 8.04 1.12
C ASP A 43 -20.10 6.96 0.25
N VAL A 44 -20.36 5.67 0.52
CA VAL A 44 -19.83 4.57 -0.30
C VAL A 44 -20.73 4.28 -1.48
N SER A 45 -20.25 4.65 -2.68
CA SER A 45 -20.95 4.35 -3.93
C SER A 45 -20.62 2.96 -4.49
N GLU A 46 -21.55 2.36 -5.24
CA GLU A 46 -21.31 1.09 -5.98
C GLU A 46 -20.10 1.21 -6.91
N ALA A 47 -19.94 2.36 -7.59
CA ALA A 47 -18.79 2.62 -8.44
C ALA A 47 -17.45 2.62 -7.67
N ALA A 48 -17.43 3.12 -6.43
CA ALA A 48 -16.24 3.06 -5.59
C ALA A 48 -15.86 1.61 -5.26
N LEU A 49 -16.86 0.75 -5.02
CA LEU A 49 -16.65 -0.67 -4.76
C LEU A 49 -16.18 -1.42 -6.02
N ASP A 50 -16.73 -1.11 -7.20
CA ASP A 50 -16.24 -1.67 -8.47
C ASP A 50 -14.76 -1.32 -8.71
N VAL A 51 -14.40 -0.06 -8.46
CA VAL A 51 -13.01 0.41 -8.58
C VAL A 51 -12.11 -0.29 -7.56
N ALA A 52 -12.53 -0.36 -6.30
CA ALA A 52 -11.80 -1.07 -5.25
C ALA A 52 -11.54 -2.54 -5.63
N ALA A 53 -12.56 -3.26 -6.08
CA ALA A 53 -12.44 -4.64 -6.56
C ALA A 53 -11.50 -4.75 -7.77
N GLY A 54 -11.51 -3.76 -8.66
CA GLY A 54 -10.59 -3.65 -9.79
C GLY A 54 -9.13 -3.47 -9.37
N LEU A 55 -8.85 -2.63 -8.37
CA LEU A 55 -7.51 -2.44 -7.80
C LEU A 55 -7.00 -3.73 -7.17
N ILE A 56 -7.83 -4.41 -6.37
CA ILE A 56 -7.46 -5.68 -5.73
C ILE A 56 -7.17 -6.75 -6.79
N SER A 57 -8.00 -6.83 -7.83
CA SER A 57 -7.78 -7.76 -8.95
C SER A 57 -6.51 -7.46 -9.75
N SER A 58 -5.97 -6.24 -9.64
CA SER A 58 -4.78 -5.76 -10.35
C SER A 58 -3.57 -5.59 -9.42
N ILE A 59 -3.62 -6.14 -8.20
CA ILE A 59 -2.64 -5.90 -7.14
C ILE A 59 -1.19 -6.15 -7.55
N GLU A 60 -0.93 -7.14 -8.41
CA GLU A 60 0.40 -7.41 -8.97
C GLU A 60 0.95 -6.27 -9.85
N ASP A 61 0.09 -5.62 -10.63
CA ASP A 61 0.49 -4.50 -11.49
C ASP A 61 0.64 -3.22 -10.67
N ILE A 62 -0.22 -3.05 -9.67
CA ILE A 62 -0.13 -1.96 -8.70
C ILE A 62 1.18 -2.04 -7.91
N ASP A 63 1.55 -3.20 -7.38
CA ASP A 63 2.82 -3.39 -6.67
C ASP A 63 4.02 -3.02 -7.55
N ARG A 64 4.00 -3.47 -8.81
CA ARG A 64 5.03 -3.12 -9.79
C ARG A 64 5.09 -1.61 -10.04
N SER A 65 3.94 -0.96 -10.18
CA SER A 65 3.84 0.49 -10.39
C SER A 65 4.40 1.26 -9.19
N ALA A 66 4.03 0.86 -7.97
CA ALA A 66 4.51 1.43 -6.73
C ALA A 66 6.04 1.34 -6.61
N ARG A 67 6.62 0.15 -6.86
CA ARG A 67 8.08 -0.04 -6.84
C ARG A 67 8.80 0.79 -7.91
N ASN A 68 8.22 0.92 -9.10
CA ASN A 68 8.80 1.80 -10.13
C ASN A 68 8.78 3.27 -9.69
N ALA A 69 7.70 3.73 -9.06
CA ALA A 69 7.63 5.09 -8.52
C ALA A 69 8.70 5.32 -7.43
N MET A 70 8.91 4.34 -6.54
CA MET A 70 9.99 4.41 -5.56
C MET A 70 11.37 4.52 -6.21
N VAL A 71 11.61 3.78 -7.30
CA VAL A 71 12.88 3.86 -8.05
C VAL A 71 13.05 5.23 -8.70
N ASP A 72 12.00 5.83 -9.25
CA ASP A 72 12.04 7.19 -9.82
C ASP A 72 12.45 8.24 -8.75
N GLU A 73 11.95 8.09 -7.52
CA GLU A 73 12.26 8.96 -6.37
C GLU A 73 13.74 8.94 -5.97
N LEU A 74 14.52 7.91 -6.34
CA LEU A 74 15.96 7.84 -6.05
C LEU A 74 16.78 8.92 -6.78
N SER A 75 16.20 9.57 -7.79
CA SER A 75 16.84 10.69 -8.48
C SER A 75 16.89 11.96 -7.61
N ASP A 76 16.01 12.07 -6.62
CA ASP A 76 15.98 13.16 -5.66
C ASP A 76 16.52 12.70 -4.30
N ARG A 77 17.59 13.36 -3.83
CA ARG A 77 18.25 12.96 -2.57
C ARG A 77 17.48 13.35 -1.31
N THR A 78 16.40 14.11 -1.48
CA THR A 78 15.53 14.54 -0.39
C THR A 78 14.16 13.88 -0.47
N SER A 79 14.01 12.86 -1.33
CA SER A 79 12.81 12.05 -1.37
C SER A 79 12.72 11.17 -0.13
N GLU A 80 11.49 10.91 0.28
CA GLU A 80 11.18 10.05 1.42
C GLU A 80 11.75 8.64 1.24
N VAL A 81 11.74 8.13 -0.01
CA VAL A 81 12.33 6.83 -0.35
C VAL A 81 13.85 6.82 -0.12
N THR A 82 14.55 7.89 -0.52
CA THR A 82 16.00 7.98 -0.30
C THR A 82 16.31 8.06 1.19
N GLU A 83 15.60 8.90 1.93
CA GLU A 83 15.80 9.05 3.37
C GLU A 83 15.50 7.75 4.13
N TYR A 84 14.42 7.04 3.77
CA TYR A 84 14.11 5.71 4.29
C TYR A 84 15.28 4.73 4.10
N ILE A 85 15.80 4.62 2.88
CA ILE A 85 16.91 3.70 2.56
C ILE A 85 18.18 4.07 3.34
N LEU A 86 18.46 5.36 3.52
CA LEU A 86 19.59 5.82 4.33
C LEU A 86 19.40 5.45 5.80
N GLN A 87 18.20 5.65 6.34
CA GLN A 87 17.87 5.28 7.72
C GLN A 87 18.01 3.77 7.95
N GLN A 88 17.53 2.93 7.03
CA GLN A 88 17.70 1.48 7.12
C GLN A 88 19.18 1.06 7.10
N GLN A 89 20.01 1.70 6.26
CA GLN A 89 21.45 1.45 6.24
C GLN A 89 22.14 1.86 7.55
N GLU A 90 21.73 2.99 8.14
CA GLU A 90 22.29 3.47 9.40
C GLU A 90 21.85 2.60 10.60
N SER A 91 20.60 2.15 10.60
CA SER A 91 20.01 1.37 11.68
C SER A 91 20.49 -0.09 11.68
N LEU A 92 20.46 -0.74 10.51
CA LEU A 92 20.77 -2.17 10.37
C LEU A 92 22.25 -2.44 10.12
N GLY A 93 22.98 -1.51 9.48
CA GLY A 93 24.40 -1.68 9.17
C GLY A 93 24.68 -2.97 8.39
N ASP A 94 25.55 -3.83 8.92
CA ASP A 94 25.90 -5.13 8.32
C ASP A 94 24.74 -6.13 8.31
N GLU A 95 23.68 -5.94 9.11
CA GLU A 95 22.50 -6.82 9.16
C GLU A 95 21.55 -6.56 7.98
N LEU A 96 21.69 -5.42 7.28
CA LEU A 96 20.85 -5.08 6.14
C LEU A 96 20.90 -6.15 5.04
N GLU A 97 22.09 -6.68 4.75
CA GLU A 97 22.30 -7.65 3.68
C GLU A 97 21.54 -8.98 3.92
N ASP A 98 21.19 -9.31 5.17
CA ASP A 98 20.40 -10.51 5.51
C ASP A 98 18.92 -10.37 5.10
N LEU A 99 18.43 -9.13 5.03
CA LEU A 99 17.06 -8.82 4.63
C LEU A 99 16.91 -8.67 3.10
N LEU A 100 18.02 -8.58 2.36
CA LEU A 100 17.98 -8.37 0.92
C LEU A 100 17.70 -9.67 0.16
N VAL A 101 16.74 -9.63 -0.76
CA VAL A 101 16.38 -10.79 -1.60
C VAL A 101 17.39 -11.05 -2.72
N ASP A 102 18.15 -10.03 -3.11
CA ASP A 102 19.21 -10.10 -4.12
C ASP A 102 20.25 -9.00 -3.86
N ILE A 103 21.52 -9.27 -4.18
CA ILE A 103 22.62 -8.30 -4.03
C ILE A 103 23.16 -7.99 -5.42
N SER A 104 22.67 -6.90 -6.01
CA SER A 104 23.06 -6.46 -7.36
C SER A 104 24.25 -5.51 -7.37
N GLY A 105 24.60 -4.95 -6.19
CA GLY A 105 25.64 -3.94 -6.02
C GLY A 105 25.11 -2.51 -6.04
N ASP A 106 23.79 -2.34 -6.16
CA ASP A 106 23.09 -1.07 -5.94
C ASP A 106 22.12 -1.25 -4.77
N VAL A 107 22.59 -0.92 -3.56
CA VAL A 107 21.85 -1.16 -2.32
C VAL A 107 20.49 -0.47 -2.30
N HIS A 108 20.33 0.68 -2.98
CA HIS A 108 19.03 1.37 -3.04
C HIS A 108 18.02 0.54 -3.83
N ILE A 109 18.43 -0.01 -4.97
CA ILE A 109 17.60 -0.90 -5.78
C ILE A 109 17.33 -2.22 -5.06
N ASP A 110 18.36 -2.77 -4.40
CA ASP A 110 18.25 -4.02 -3.65
C ASP A 110 17.24 -3.89 -2.49
N VAL A 111 17.25 -2.77 -1.76
CA VAL A 111 16.25 -2.48 -0.71
C VAL A 111 14.84 -2.41 -1.30
N ILE A 112 14.60 -1.60 -2.35
CA ILE A 112 13.26 -1.47 -2.95
C ILE A 112 12.71 -2.81 -3.44
N ARG A 113 13.58 -3.68 -3.98
CA ARG A 113 13.18 -5.04 -4.40
C ARG A 113 12.87 -5.97 -3.24
N SER A 114 13.47 -5.72 -2.08
CA SER A 114 13.34 -6.56 -0.89
C SER A 114 12.18 -6.15 0.00
N LEU A 115 11.62 -4.94 -0.19
CA LEU A 115 10.41 -4.50 0.51
C LEU A 115 9.26 -5.51 0.35
N GLN A 116 8.64 -5.87 1.46
CA GLN A 116 7.43 -6.68 1.52
C GLN A 116 6.19 -5.78 1.45
N PHE A 117 5.20 -6.19 0.67
CA PHE A 117 3.93 -5.48 0.57
C PHE A 117 3.02 -5.98 1.70
N MET A 118 2.90 -5.19 2.76
CA MET A 118 2.27 -5.59 4.01
C MET A 118 0.75 -5.51 3.91
N SER A 119 0.25 -4.33 3.53
CA SER A 119 -1.17 -4.06 3.48
C SER A 119 -1.57 -3.04 2.42
N MET A 120 -2.80 -3.17 1.91
CA MET A 120 -3.47 -2.16 1.08
C MET A 120 -4.73 -1.70 1.80
N THR A 121 -4.80 -0.41 2.17
CA THR A 121 -6.01 0.19 2.73
C THR A 121 -6.74 0.99 1.66
N ILE A 122 -8.00 0.67 1.39
CA ILE A 122 -8.88 1.36 0.45
C ILE A 122 -9.83 2.28 1.21
N LEU A 123 -9.85 3.56 0.83
CA LEU A 123 -10.68 4.62 1.39
C LEU A 123 -11.88 4.84 0.47
N ALA A 124 -12.94 4.04 0.65
CA ALA A 124 -14.04 3.94 -0.33
C ALA A 124 -14.86 5.24 -0.49
N ASP A 125 -14.81 6.13 0.51
CA ASP A 125 -15.43 7.46 0.53
C ASP A 125 -14.71 8.46 -0.41
N GLU A 126 -13.40 8.28 -0.64
CA GLU A 126 -12.58 9.24 -1.39
C GLU A 126 -12.69 9.07 -2.92
N HIS A 127 -13.65 8.28 -3.40
CA HIS A 127 -13.83 8.03 -4.83
C HIS A 127 -14.22 9.30 -5.61
N GLY A 128 -13.31 9.77 -6.46
CA GLY A 128 -13.46 11.03 -7.22
C GLY A 128 -13.06 12.28 -6.44
N GLY A 129 -12.46 12.11 -5.26
CA GLY A 129 -11.83 13.15 -4.44
C GLY A 129 -10.45 13.59 -4.95
N SER A 130 -9.76 14.41 -4.15
CA SER A 130 -8.35 14.77 -4.37
C SER A 130 -7.41 14.05 -3.40
N ASP A 131 -7.97 13.43 -2.38
CA ASP A 131 -7.29 12.62 -1.39
C ASP A 131 -7.06 11.20 -1.96
N PRO A 132 -6.10 10.44 -1.41
CA PRO A 132 -5.80 9.10 -1.90
C PRO A 132 -6.99 8.17 -1.74
N PHE A 133 -7.24 7.36 -2.77
CA PHE A 133 -8.26 6.32 -2.75
C PHE A 133 -7.72 5.01 -2.14
N ALA A 134 -6.43 4.75 -2.26
CA ALA A 134 -5.79 3.61 -1.63
C ALA A 134 -4.39 3.98 -1.09
N VAL A 135 -3.98 3.30 -0.04
CA VAL A 135 -2.65 3.44 0.58
C VAL A 135 -2.02 2.06 0.68
N LEU A 136 -0.81 1.91 0.17
CA LEU A 136 -0.04 0.68 0.22
C LEU A 136 1.08 0.83 1.22
N GLU A 137 1.23 -0.17 2.08
CA GLU A 137 2.26 -0.19 3.11
C GLU A 137 3.35 -1.20 2.75
N TYR A 138 4.59 -0.73 2.80
CA TYR A 138 5.78 -1.52 2.49
C TYR A 138 6.77 -1.48 3.64
N ALA A 139 7.29 -2.64 4.03
CA ALA A 139 8.31 -2.76 5.07
C ALA A 139 9.48 -3.59 4.57
N LEU A 140 10.71 -3.22 4.94
CA LEU A 140 11.88 -4.06 4.70
C LEU A 140 11.95 -5.21 5.70
N ASP A 141 11.70 -4.91 6.98
CA ASP A 141 11.56 -5.88 8.04
C ASP A 141 10.09 -5.92 8.49
N PRO A 142 9.32 -6.98 8.19
CA PRO A 142 7.90 -7.05 8.52
C PRO A 142 7.62 -7.07 10.03
N ASP A 143 8.62 -7.39 10.85
CA ASP A 143 8.53 -7.38 12.31
C ASP A 143 8.79 -5.96 12.89
N ALA A 144 9.33 -5.03 12.11
CA ALA A 144 9.55 -3.63 12.48
C ALA A 144 8.41 -2.74 11.97
N THR A 145 7.42 -2.49 12.85
CA THR A 145 6.18 -1.78 12.49
C THR A 145 6.33 -0.28 12.28
N ASP A 146 7.43 0.33 12.72
CA ASP A 146 7.62 1.78 12.71
C ASP A 146 8.35 2.26 11.44
N ASP A 147 9.03 1.38 10.71
CA ASP A 147 9.86 1.72 9.55
C ASP A 147 9.20 1.25 8.24
N VAL A 148 8.13 1.95 7.84
CA VAL A 148 7.35 1.64 6.63
C VAL A 148 7.32 2.78 5.62
N LEU A 149 7.24 2.41 4.34
CA LEU A 149 6.90 3.29 3.23
C LEU A 149 5.43 3.16 2.87
N LEU A 150 4.77 4.31 2.72
CA LEU A 150 3.37 4.43 2.30
C LEU A 150 3.32 4.96 0.87
N VAL A 151 2.63 4.23 -0.01
CA VAL A 151 2.38 4.66 -1.39
C VAL A 151 0.91 5.00 -1.53
N ASN A 152 0.64 6.27 -1.80
CA ASN A 152 -0.71 6.81 -1.96
C ASN A 152 -1.14 6.70 -3.43
N LEU A 153 -2.32 6.15 -3.69
CA LEU A 153 -2.87 5.97 -5.04
C LEU A 153 -4.18 6.74 -5.24
N ASP A 154 -4.41 7.16 -6.48
CA ASP A 154 -5.74 7.60 -6.94
C ASP A 154 -6.67 6.40 -7.26
N SER A 155 -7.92 6.69 -7.59
CA SER A 155 -8.91 5.68 -7.95
C SER A 155 -8.62 4.94 -9.28
N GLU A 156 -7.70 5.44 -10.11
CA GLU A 156 -7.25 4.79 -11.34
C GLU A 156 -6.03 3.89 -11.11
N GLY A 157 -5.53 3.81 -9.87
CA GLY A 157 -4.32 3.07 -9.50
C GLY A 157 -3.01 3.83 -9.80
N GLY A 158 -3.10 5.12 -10.12
CA GLY A 158 -1.96 6.00 -10.32
C GLY A 158 -1.31 6.37 -9.00
N VAL A 159 0.03 6.32 -8.95
CA VAL A 159 0.80 6.75 -7.75
C VAL A 159 0.76 8.27 -7.64
N LEU A 160 0.27 8.75 -6.50
CA LEU A 160 0.21 10.16 -6.14
C LEU A 160 1.49 10.61 -5.42
N THR A 161 1.86 9.91 -4.35
CA THR A 161 3.03 10.21 -3.52
C THR A 161 3.58 8.95 -2.87
N VAL A 162 4.85 9.00 -2.48
CA VAL A 162 5.48 8.04 -1.57
C VAL A 162 5.96 8.79 -0.34
N THR A 163 5.61 8.31 0.85
CA THR A 163 5.94 8.94 2.14
C THR A 163 6.41 7.89 3.14
N SER A 164 7.27 8.24 4.10
CA SER A 164 7.51 7.36 5.26
C SER A 164 6.44 7.59 6.34
N ALA A 165 6.15 6.56 7.15
CA ALA A 165 5.38 6.76 8.38
C ALA A 165 6.21 7.55 9.40
N GLU A 166 5.60 8.55 10.06
CA GLU A 166 6.23 9.40 11.10
C GLU A 166 6.07 8.83 12.52
#